data_AF-A0A2S9K105-F1
#
_entry.id   AF-A0A2S9K105-F1
#
_cell.length_a   1.000
_cell.length_b   1.000
_cell.length_c   1.000
_cell.angle_alpha   90.00
_cell.angle_beta   90.00
_cell.angle_gamma   90.00
#
_symmetry.space_group_name_H-M   'P 1'
#
loop_
_entity.id
_entity.type
_entity.pdbx_description
1 polymer ?
#
loop_
_entity_poly.entity_id
_entity_poly.type
_entity_poly.pdbx_seq_one_letter_code
_entity_poly.pdbx_strand_id
1 'polypeptide(L)' 'MALSRLALDPSLSDWFKRALLSALDRDPVDAASDAGLLSVVLDHRAQAIAAAALASLAIRDARDR' A
#
# COMPACT_ATOMS: atom_id res chain seq x y z
N MET A 1 15.88 6.11 16.93
CA MET A 1 15.77 6.91 15.69
C MET A 1 14.30 7.19 15.43
N ALA A 2 13.94 8.45 15.28
CA ALA A 2 12.58 8.94 15.50
C ALA A 2 11.64 8.62 14.32
N LEU A 3 10.82 7.57 14.45
CA LEU A 3 9.70 7.27 13.52
C LEU A 3 8.81 8.50 13.27
N SER A 4 8.70 9.41 14.23
CA SER A 4 8.01 10.70 14.10
C SER A 4 8.61 11.64 13.05
N ARG A 5 9.90 11.50 12.69
CA ARG A 5 10.55 12.32 11.66
C ARG A 5 10.12 11.93 10.25
N LEU A 6 9.79 10.66 10.03
CA LEU A 6 9.20 10.20 8.76
C LEU A 6 7.80 10.79 8.57
N ALA A 7 7.02 11.01 9.65
CA ALA A 7 5.70 11.63 9.53
C ALA A 7 5.76 13.08 8.99
N LEU A 8 6.92 13.74 9.10
CA LEU A 8 7.15 15.10 8.60
C LEU A 8 7.67 15.13 7.15
N ASP A 9 7.95 13.97 6.55
CA ASP A 9 8.48 13.91 5.18
C ASP A 9 7.38 14.26 4.16
N PRO A 10 7.50 15.35 3.40
CA PRO A 10 6.50 15.74 2.42
C PRO A 10 6.37 14.76 1.24
N SER A 11 7.38 13.91 1.00
CA SER A 11 7.34 12.89 -0.06
C SER A 11 6.44 11.70 0.26
N LEU A 12 6.09 11.50 1.53
CA LEU A 12 5.21 10.42 1.95
C LEU A 12 3.74 10.84 1.85
N SER A 13 2.91 9.89 1.44
CA SER A 13 1.46 10.11 1.36
C SER A 13 0.85 10.36 2.73
N ASP A 14 -0.21 11.17 2.77
CA ASP A 14 -0.94 11.44 4.01
C ASP A 14 -1.51 10.17 4.64
N TRP A 15 -1.89 9.18 3.81
CA TRP A 15 -2.33 7.88 4.30
C TRP A 15 -1.21 7.15 5.04
N PHE A 16 0.00 7.11 4.48
CA PHE A 16 1.14 6.44 5.12
C PHE A 16 1.52 7.13 6.43
N LYS A 17 1.54 8.46 6.45
CA LYS A 17 1.79 9.25 7.66
C LYS A 17 0.78 8.93 8.77
N ARG A 18 -0.50 8.87 8.43
CA ARG A 18 -1.57 8.53 9.39
C ARG A 18 -1.43 7.09 9.90
N ALA A 19 -1.16 6.13 9.03
CA ALA A 19 -0.93 4.74 9.42
C ALA A 19 0.27 4.62 10.36
N LEU A 20 1.38 5.30 10.02
CA LEU A 20 2.58 5.35 10.85
C LEU A 20 2.30 5.96 12.23
N LEU A 21 1.64 7.11 12.28
CA LEU A 21 1.28 7.77 13.54
C LEU A 21 0.36 6.88 14.40
N SER A 22 -0.65 6.24 13.80
CA SER A 22 -1.53 5.33 14.55
C SER A 22 -0.82 4.08 15.09
N ALA A 23 0.27 3.65 14.43
CA ALA A 23 1.05 2.50 14.88
C ALA A 23 1.94 2.83 16.10
N LEU A 24 2.28 4.11 16.31
CA LEU A 24 3.10 4.54 17.46
C LEU A 24 2.36 4.44 18.80
N ASP A 25 1.02 4.48 18.78
CA ASP A 25 0.18 4.37 19.97
C ASP A 25 -0.12 2.92 20.38
N ARG A 26 0.44 1.93 19.67
CA ARG A 26 0.16 0.50 19.85
C ARG A 26 1.36 -0.26 20.40
N ASP A 27 1.11 -1.50 20.86
CA ASP A 27 2.20 -2.43 21.13
C ASP A 27 3.07 -2.61 19.87
N PRO A 28 4.40 -2.49 19.99
CA PRO A 28 5.30 -2.49 18.83
C PRO A 28 5.34 -3.83 18.09
N VAL A 29 5.10 -4.96 18.76
CA VAL A 29 5.07 -6.29 18.12
C VAL A 29 3.80 -6.44 17.29
N ASP A 30 2.65 -6.06 17.85
CA ASP A 30 1.38 -6.09 17.14
C ASP A 30 1.37 -5.12 15.95
N ALA A 31 1.89 -3.89 16.15
CA ALA A 31 1.97 -2.89 15.10
C ALA A 31 2.83 -3.35 13.92
N ALA A 32 3.95 -4.02 14.19
CA ALA A 32 4.81 -4.58 13.14
C ALA A 32 4.13 -5.74 12.40
N SER A 33 3.44 -6.63 13.13
CA SER A 33 2.67 -7.75 12.55
C SER A 33 1.57 -7.23 11.61
N ASP A 34 0.79 -6.26 12.07
CA ASP A 34 -0.30 -5.67 11.29
C ASP A 34 0.20 -4.90 10.06
N ALA A 35 1.32 -4.19 10.18
CA ALA A 35 1.95 -3.54 9.03
C ALA A 35 2.40 -4.56 7.98
N GLY A 36 2.93 -5.72 8.41
CA GLY A 36 3.27 -6.82 7.51
C GLY A 36 2.05 -7.38 6.78
N LEU A 37 0.97 -7.67 7.50
CA LEU A 37 -0.30 -8.13 6.90
C LEU A 37 -0.89 -7.10 5.93
N LEU A 38 -0.88 -5.82 6.30
CA LEU A 38 -1.35 -4.73 5.47
C LEU A 38 -0.56 -4.63 4.16
N SER A 39 0.77 -4.78 4.22
CA SER A 39 1.62 -4.79 3.02
C SER A 39 1.22 -5.91 2.05
N VAL A 40 0.98 -7.14 2.56
CA VAL A 40 0.57 -8.28 1.74
C VAL A 40 -0.78 -8.03 1.07
N VAL A 41 -1.76 -7.49 1.81
CA VAL A 41 -3.10 -7.19 1.29
C VAL A 41 -3.04 -6.10 0.21
N LEU A 42 -2.24 -5.05 0.42
CA LEU A 42 -2.09 -3.97 -0.55
C LEU A 42 -1.38 -4.42 -1.83
N ASP A 43 -0.34 -5.24 -1.71
CA ASP A 43 0.35 -5.82 -2.86
C ASP A 43 -0.58 -6.71 -3.69
N HIS A 44 -1.32 -7.61 -3.03
CA HIS A 44 -2.32 -8.44 -3.70
C HIS A 44 -3.36 -7.60 -4.45
N ARG A 45 -3.86 -6.53 -3.82
CA ARG A 45 -4.81 -5.61 -4.45
C ARG A 45 -4.20 -4.91 -5.67
N ALA A 46 -2.96 -4.43 -5.58
CA ALA A 46 -2.28 -3.76 -6.68
C ALA A 46 -2.10 -4.71 -7.88
N GLN A 47 -1.67 -5.95 -7.62
CA GLN A 47 -1.54 -6.98 -8.64
C GLN A 47 -2.88 -7.32 -9.31
N ALA A 48 -3.95 -7.46 -8.54
CA ALA A 48 -5.28 -7.72 -9.07
C ALA A 48 -5.77 -6.60 -10.02
N ILE A 49 -5.55 -5.33 -9.63
CA ILE A 49 -5.90 -4.17 -10.46
C ILE A 49 -5.06 -4.15 -11.75
N ALA A 50 -3.75 -4.40 -11.64
CA ALA A 50 -2.86 -4.45 -12.80
C ALA A 50 -3.25 -5.57 -13.77
N ALA A 51 -3.54 -6.78 -13.26
CA ALA A 51 -4.00 -7.90 -14.06
C ALA A 51 -5.32 -7.60 -14.79
N ALA A 52 -6.28 -6.98 -14.12
CA ALA A 52 -7.55 -6.56 -14.72
C ALA A 52 -7.34 -5.52 -15.84
N ALA A 53 -6.43 -4.56 -15.64
CA ALA A 53 -6.10 -3.56 -16.64
C ALA A 53 -5.45 -4.19 -17.89
N LEU A 54 -4.51 -5.12 -17.70
CA LEU A 54 -3.87 -5.86 -18.79
C LEU A 54 -4.87 -6.73 -19.55
N ALA A 55 -5.76 -7.44 -18.85
CA ALA A 55 -6.82 -8.22 -19.50
C ALA A 55 -7.73 -7.33 -20.35
N SER A 56 -8.08 -6.15 -19.84
CA SER A 56 -8.91 -5.17 -20.56
C SER A 56 -8.21 -4.63 -21.82
N LEU A 57 -6.90 -4.43 -21.78
CA LEU A 57 -6.10 -4.05 -22.95
C LEU A 57 -6.08 -5.17 -23.99
N ALA A 58 -5.80 -6.40 -23.58
CA ALA A 58 -5.76 -7.56 -24.48
C ALA A 58 -7.09 -7.80 -25.20
N ILE A 59 -8.23 -7.61 -24.50
CA ILE A 59 -9.56 -7.72 -25.10
C ILE A 59 -9.78 -6.63 -26.17
N ARG A 60 -9.33 -5.39 -25.92
CA ARG A 60 -9.42 -4.31 -26.91
C ARG A 60 -8.56 -4.60 -28.13
N ASP A 61 -7.30 -4.97 -27.92
CA ASP A 61 -6.36 -5.29 -29.00
C ASP A 61 -6.87 -6.45 -29.87
N ALA A 62 -7.54 -7.44 -29.29
CA ALA A 62 -8.14 -8.54 -30.03
C ALA A 62 -9.38 -8.13 -30.83
N ARG A 63 -10.12 -7.10 -30.40
CA ARG A 63 -11.28 -6.55 -31.10
C ARG A 63 -10.89 -5.68 -32.29
N ASP A 64 -9.74 -4.99 -32.19
CA ASP A 64 -9.26 -4.04 -33.19
C ASP A 64 -8.39 -4.70 -34.28
N ARG A 65 -8.19 -6.02 -34.21
CA ARG A 65 -7.53 -6.87 -35.23
C ARG A 65 -8.54 -7.51 -36.17
#